data_AF-A0A349JNI8-F1
#
_entry.id   AF-A0A349JNI8-F1
#
_cell.length_a   1.000
_cell.length_b   1.000
_cell.length_c   1.000
_cell.angle_alpha   90.00
_cell.angle_beta   90.00
_cell.angle_gamma   90.00
#
_symmetry.space_group_name_H-M   'P 1'
#
loop_
_entity.id
_entity.type
_entity.pdbx_description
1 polymer ?
#
loop_
_entity_poly.entity_id
_entity_poly.type
_entity_poly.pdbx_seq_one_letter_code
_entity_poly.pdbx_strand_id
1 'polypeptide(L)'
;MFLLNTGASNNIDDIQNSTNYHTNLNIETHPNISPLHIWKKGHWVFLVFSQALIISLDRFLAALGNDQLDQAKVELETTTELMYASGAAMKLTGNFTREKYESEIRPTMTIGNPQSLVQSENLSGLMMWNHDYLIKIICKQKLLPILKTLPSILELEHENFVRAYKWGISDGHKSICAEFGGGEIGSLIAASESSAAIKTLEKFEHSRVKILDPMGIVKDSCPLNLDSESKDFSGKDAIEDSSLS
;
A
#
# COMPACT_ATOMS: atom_id res chain seq x y z
N MET A 1 26.08 -25.42 8.25
CA MET A 1 26.75 -26.67 8.66
C MET A 1 26.77 -26.69 10.19
N PHE A 2 25.68 -27.18 10.78
CA PHE A 2 25.56 -27.39 12.22
C PHE A 2 25.29 -28.88 12.43
N LEU A 3 26.08 -29.48 13.31
CA LEU A 3 26.22 -30.92 13.48
C LEU A 3 24.99 -31.55 14.13
N LEU A 4 24.56 -32.66 13.53
CA LEU A 4 23.58 -33.61 14.01
C LEU A 4 24.11 -34.32 15.26
N ASN A 5 23.29 -34.43 16.30
CA ASN A 5 23.48 -35.43 17.35
C ASN A 5 22.44 -36.54 17.15
N THR A 6 22.94 -37.72 16.83
CA THR A 6 22.19 -38.96 16.61
C THR A 6 22.05 -39.71 17.93
N GLY A 7 20.82 -39.90 18.39
CA GLY A 7 20.49 -40.78 19.51
C GLY A 7 19.21 -41.54 19.21
N ALA A 8 19.33 -42.57 18.39
CA ALA A 8 18.27 -43.56 18.21
C ALA A 8 18.32 -44.54 19.39
N SER A 9 17.20 -44.70 20.09
CA SER A 9 16.90 -45.92 20.83
C SER A 9 15.43 -46.25 20.57
N ASN A 10 15.24 -47.34 19.83
CA ASN A 10 13.96 -47.96 19.59
C ASN A 10 13.40 -48.49 20.92
N ASN A 11 12.14 -48.20 21.21
CA ASN A 11 11.31 -49.13 21.97
C ASN A 11 9.91 -49.09 21.36
N ILE A 12 9.66 -50.14 20.56
CA ILE A 12 8.34 -50.55 20.11
C ILE A 12 7.80 -51.36 21.28
N ASP A 13 6.80 -50.82 21.99
CA ASP A 13 5.76 -51.53 22.74
C ASP A 13 4.99 -50.49 23.56
N ASP A 14 3.91 -49.96 22.97
CA ASP A 14 2.69 -49.55 23.69
C ASP A 14 1.64 -49.06 22.68
N ILE A 15 1.08 -50.02 21.93
CA ILE A 15 -0.22 -49.85 21.28
C ILE A 15 -1.25 -50.36 22.28
N GLN A 16 -1.82 -49.46 23.08
CA GLN A 16 -3.22 -49.51 23.56
C GLN A 16 -3.46 -48.40 24.60
N ASN A 17 -3.94 -47.25 24.14
CA ASN A 17 -4.96 -46.46 24.85
C ASN A 17 -5.47 -45.34 23.94
N SER A 18 -6.44 -45.70 23.09
CA SER A 18 -7.30 -44.74 22.43
C SER A 18 -8.33 -44.22 23.45
N THR A 19 -8.04 -43.08 24.07
CA THR A 19 -9.07 -42.27 24.73
C THR A 19 -8.79 -40.77 24.51
N ASN A 20 -9.65 -40.16 23.69
CA ASN A 20 -10.05 -38.75 23.72
C ASN A 20 -8.94 -37.70 23.92
N TYR A 21 -8.09 -37.52 22.89
CA TYR A 21 -7.45 -36.23 22.68
C TYR A 21 -8.43 -35.29 21.96
N HIS A 22 -9.39 -34.74 22.70
CA HIS A 22 -9.84 -33.39 22.36
C HIS A 22 -8.65 -32.48 22.64
N THR A 23 -7.84 -32.24 21.61
CA THR A 23 -6.84 -31.19 21.63
C THR A 23 -7.61 -29.89 21.82
N ASN A 24 -7.72 -29.45 23.08
CA ASN A 24 -7.95 -28.06 23.38
C ASN A 24 -6.79 -27.33 22.71
N LEU A 25 -7.03 -26.81 21.51
CA LEU A 25 -6.24 -25.75 20.92
C LEU A 25 -6.35 -24.60 21.93
N ASN A 26 -5.45 -24.62 22.89
CA ASN A 26 -5.15 -23.50 23.74
C ASN A 26 -4.54 -22.50 22.76
N ILE A 27 -5.40 -21.73 22.10
CA ILE A 27 -5.01 -20.55 21.35
C ILE A 27 -4.43 -19.66 22.44
N GLU A 28 -3.13 -19.77 22.67
CA GLU A 28 -2.39 -18.81 23.47
C GLU A 28 -2.82 -17.45 22.94
N THR A 29 -3.52 -16.69 23.78
CA THR A 29 -3.91 -15.33 23.47
C THR A 29 -2.64 -14.63 23.04
N HIS A 30 -2.52 -14.34 21.74
CA HIS A 30 -1.35 -13.68 21.17
C HIS A 30 -0.95 -12.54 22.11
N PRO A 31 0.35 -12.41 22.46
CA PRO A 31 0.79 -11.29 23.29
C PRO A 31 0.23 -10.02 22.67
N ASN A 32 -0.58 -9.28 23.44
CA ASN A 32 -1.28 -8.09 22.97
C ASN A 32 -0.23 -7.12 22.42
N ILE A 33 -0.11 -7.05 21.09
CA ILE A 33 0.94 -6.29 20.42
C ILE A 33 0.63 -4.82 20.68
N SER A 34 1.54 -4.09 21.32
CA SER A 34 1.29 -2.69 21.66
C SER A 34 1.10 -1.83 20.41
N PRO A 35 0.23 -0.80 20.45
CA PRO A 35 0.07 0.16 19.36
C PRO A 35 1.39 0.73 18.87
N LEU A 36 2.31 1.06 19.79
CA LEU A 36 3.63 1.60 19.44
C LEU A 36 4.48 0.58 18.66
N HIS A 37 4.33 -0.70 18.94
CA HIS A 37 4.99 -1.75 18.17
C HIS A 37 4.42 -1.84 16.75
N ILE A 38 3.09 -1.88 16.61
CA ILE A 38 2.40 -1.88 15.30
C ILE A 38 2.81 -0.66 14.48
N TRP A 39 2.79 0.53 15.09
CA TRP A 39 3.20 1.79 14.48
C TRP A 39 4.62 1.72 13.92
N LYS A 40 5.59 1.31 14.74
CA LYS A 40 7.00 1.22 14.31
C LYS A 40 7.21 0.19 13.20
N LYS A 41 6.64 -1.01 13.34
CA LYS A 41 6.82 -2.09 12.37
C LYS A 41 6.13 -1.79 11.05
N GLY A 42 4.92 -1.23 11.09
CA GLY A 42 4.21 -0.80 9.89
C GLY A 42 4.98 0.25 9.10
N HIS A 43 5.57 1.25 9.78
CA HIS A 43 6.47 2.21 9.13
C HIS A 43 7.69 1.55 8.50
N TRP A 44 8.34 0.59 9.17
CA TRP A 44 9.48 -0.12 8.57
C TRP A 44 9.10 -0.88 7.30
N VAL A 45 7.94 -1.56 7.29
CA VAL A 45 7.43 -2.24 6.11
C VAL A 45 7.17 -1.24 4.97
N PHE A 46 6.53 -0.11 5.27
CA PHE A 46 6.32 0.97 4.30
C PHE A 46 7.64 1.50 3.70
N LEU A 47 8.69 1.63 4.52
CA LEU A 47 10.00 2.08 4.06
C LEU A 47 10.67 1.07 3.12
N VAL A 48 10.56 -0.21 3.41
CA VAL A 48 11.06 -1.28 2.53
C VAL A 48 10.35 -1.24 1.17
N PHE A 49 9.01 -1.12 1.16
CA PHE A 49 8.27 -1.02 -0.09
C PHE A 49 8.60 0.27 -0.87
N SER A 50 8.83 1.39 -0.18
CA SER A 50 9.26 2.64 -0.82
C SER A 50 10.64 2.50 -1.50
N GLN A 51 11.57 1.77 -0.88
CA GLN A 51 12.89 1.50 -1.48
C GLN A 51 12.79 0.54 -2.67
N ALA A 52 12.00 -0.53 -2.53
CA ALA A 52 11.72 -1.44 -3.63
C ALA A 52 11.06 -0.72 -4.82
N LEU A 53 10.16 0.23 -4.55
CA LEU A 53 9.49 1.06 -5.56
C LEU A 53 10.51 1.90 -6.34
N ILE A 54 11.47 2.52 -5.66
CA ILE A 54 12.56 3.27 -6.30
C ILE A 54 13.37 2.36 -7.23
N ILE A 55 13.76 1.17 -6.73
CA ILE A 55 14.56 0.21 -7.50
C ILE A 55 13.80 -0.27 -8.74
N SER A 56 12.51 -0.61 -8.59
CA SER A 56 11.68 -1.08 -9.70
C SER A 56 11.48 0.01 -10.76
N LEU A 57 11.27 1.26 -10.35
CA LEU A 57 11.17 2.39 -11.28
C LEU A 57 12.48 2.67 -12.02
N ASP A 58 13.63 2.58 -11.35
CA ASP A 58 14.93 2.71 -12.04
C ASP A 58 15.16 1.57 -13.03
N ARG A 59 14.77 0.33 -12.69
CA ARG A 59 14.84 -0.82 -13.60
C ARG A 59 13.89 -0.68 -14.79
N PHE A 60 12.68 -0.17 -14.57
CA PHE A 60 11.73 0.17 -15.63
C PHE A 60 12.34 1.16 -16.63
N LEU A 61 12.91 2.25 -16.13
CA LEU A 61 13.55 3.27 -16.95
C LEU A 61 14.75 2.71 -17.74
N ALA A 62 15.56 1.85 -17.12
CA ALA A 62 16.67 1.19 -17.79
C ALA A 62 16.21 0.22 -18.88
N ALA A 63 15.15 -0.56 -18.63
CA ALA A 63 14.57 -1.47 -19.61
C ALA A 63 14.03 -0.71 -20.83
N LEU A 64 13.32 0.40 -20.61
CA LEU A 64 12.87 1.28 -21.69
C LEU A 64 14.02 1.88 -22.49
N GLY A 65 15.08 2.34 -21.82
CA GLY A 65 16.26 2.89 -22.49
C GLY A 65 17.03 1.86 -23.35
N ASN A 66 16.79 0.56 -23.14
CA ASN A 66 17.39 -0.54 -23.88
C ASN A 66 16.41 -1.24 -24.84
N ASP A 67 15.23 -0.66 -25.08
CA ASP A 67 14.15 -1.25 -25.89
C ASP A 67 13.68 -2.64 -25.41
N GLN A 68 13.84 -2.93 -24.11
CA GLN A 68 13.44 -4.20 -23.48
C GLN A 68 12.00 -4.12 -22.97
N LEU A 69 11.04 -4.05 -23.90
CA LEU A 69 9.63 -3.76 -23.59
C LEU A 69 8.98 -4.80 -22.65
N ASP A 70 9.30 -6.09 -22.81
CA ASP A 70 8.79 -7.14 -21.91
C ASP A 70 9.29 -6.97 -20.47
N GLN A 71 10.57 -6.58 -20.30
CA GLN A 71 11.11 -6.29 -18.98
C GLN A 71 10.50 -5.01 -18.40
N ALA A 72 10.31 -3.99 -19.22
CA ALA A 72 9.67 -2.75 -18.81
C ALA A 72 8.24 -3.01 -18.30
N LYS A 73 7.48 -3.86 -19.00
CA LYS A 73 6.16 -4.32 -18.55
C LYS A 73 6.21 -4.94 -17.15
N VAL A 74 7.10 -5.91 -16.94
CA VAL A 74 7.26 -6.59 -15.63
C VAL A 74 7.62 -5.61 -14.52
N GLU A 75 8.51 -4.66 -14.77
CA GLU A 75 8.88 -3.66 -13.76
C GLU A 75 7.72 -2.70 -13.43
N LEU A 76 6.90 -2.35 -14.42
CA LEU A 76 5.74 -1.48 -14.19
C LEU A 76 4.62 -2.21 -13.42
N GLU A 77 4.41 -3.49 -13.71
CA GLU A 77 3.54 -4.38 -12.91
C GLU A 77 4.06 -4.51 -11.47
N THR A 78 5.35 -4.77 -11.29
CA THR A 78 5.99 -4.85 -9.97
C THR A 78 5.82 -3.55 -9.18
N THR A 79 6.04 -2.41 -9.84
CA THR A 79 5.83 -1.09 -9.25
C THR A 79 4.38 -0.88 -8.81
N THR A 80 3.42 -1.35 -9.60
CA THR A 80 1.99 -1.31 -9.30
C THR A 80 1.66 -2.08 -8.02
N GLU A 81 2.16 -3.31 -7.90
CA GLU A 81 1.97 -4.14 -6.69
C GLU A 81 2.58 -3.49 -5.45
N LEU A 82 3.78 -2.92 -5.57
CA LEU A 82 4.47 -2.22 -4.48
C LEU A 82 3.69 -0.98 -4.00
N MET A 83 2.95 -0.31 -4.87
CA MET A 83 2.07 0.79 -4.47
C MET A 83 0.88 0.31 -3.62
N TYR A 84 0.23 -0.79 -3.99
CA TYR A 84 -0.81 -1.38 -3.14
C TYR A 84 -0.25 -1.91 -1.82
N ALA A 85 0.89 -2.60 -1.85
CA ALA A 85 1.54 -3.11 -0.65
C ALA A 85 1.93 -1.96 0.31
N SER A 86 2.40 -0.84 -0.23
CA SER A 86 2.66 0.39 0.54
C SER A 86 1.39 0.94 1.19
N GLY A 87 0.28 1.00 0.45
CA GLY A 87 -1.03 1.39 0.99
C GLY A 87 -1.54 0.46 2.10
N ALA A 88 -1.40 -0.85 1.91
CA ALA A 88 -1.75 -1.84 2.92
C ALA A 88 -0.87 -1.71 4.18
N ALA A 89 0.42 -1.46 4.03
CA ALA A 89 1.32 -1.20 5.15
C ALA A 89 0.90 0.04 5.95
N MET A 90 0.45 1.11 5.30
CA MET A 90 -0.10 2.28 5.98
C MET A 90 -1.37 1.96 6.76
N LYS A 91 -2.30 1.20 6.18
CA LYS A 91 -3.53 0.77 6.87
C LYS A 91 -3.21 -0.11 8.08
N LEU A 92 -2.27 -1.05 7.95
CA LEU A 92 -1.78 -1.86 9.07
C LEU A 92 -1.16 -0.99 10.18
N THR A 93 -0.39 0.02 9.80
CA THR A 93 0.37 0.88 10.72
C THR A 93 -0.50 1.55 11.77
N GLY A 94 -1.77 1.82 11.48
CA GLY A 94 -2.69 2.35 12.45
C GLY A 94 -3.96 1.54 12.63
N ASN A 95 -3.82 0.23 12.60
CA ASN A 95 -4.86 -0.70 13.04
C ASN A 95 -4.99 -0.70 14.58
N PHE A 96 -5.37 0.45 15.14
CA PHE A 96 -5.69 0.66 16.55
C PHE A 96 -6.52 1.94 16.71
N THR A 97 -7.14 2.13 17.87
CA THR A 97 -8.10 3.22 18.06
C THR A 97 -7.44 4.60 18.14
N ARG A 98 -8.22 5.64 17.84
CA ARG A 98 -7.79 7.05 18.00
C ARG A 98 -7.32 7.37 19.41
N GLU A 99 -7.97 6.84 20.44
CA GLU A 99 -7.57 7.07 21.84
C GLU A 99 -6.16 6.53 22.10
N LYS A 100 -5.83 5.35 21.55
CA LYS A 100 -4.48 4.76 21.63
C LYS A 100 -3.47 5.58 20.84
N TYR A 101 -3.85 6.11 19.68
CA TYR A 101 -3.00 7.04 18.93
C TYR A 101 -2.66 8.28 19.77
N GLU A 102 -3.66 8.94 20.35
CA GLU A 102 -3.48 10.18 21.10
C GLU A 102 -2.73 9.99 22.43
N SER A 103 -2.95 8.86 23.12
CA SER A 103 -2.34 8.59 24.43
C SER A 103 -0.99 7.89 24.36
N GLU A 104 -0.73 7.05 23.36
CA GLU A 104 0.48 6.22 23.29
C GLU A 104 1.43 6.61 22.15
N ILE A 105 0.91 7.04 20.99
CA ILE A 105 1.72 7.25 19.77
C ILE A 105 2.11 8.73 19.61
N ARG A 106 1.12 9.61 19.59
CA ARG A 106 1.31 11.05 19.37
C ARG A 106 2.29 11.70 20.36
N PRO A 107 2.31 11.36 21.66
CA PRO A 107 3.30 11.90 22.60
C PRO A 107 4.73 11.56 22.19
N THR A 108 4.97 10.36 21.65
CA THR A 108 6.30 9.92 21.20
C THR A 108 6.81 10.66 19.97
N MET A 109 5.94 11.41 19.29
CA MET A 109 6.26 12.19 18.10
C MET A 109 6.12 13.70 18.36
N THR A 110 5.70 14.12 19.54
CA THR A 110 5.49 15.54 19.85
C THR A 110 6.79 16.13 20.40
N ILE A 111 7.31 17.17 19.77
CA ILE A 111 8.55 17.83 20.20
C ILE A 111 8.33 18.47 21.58
N GLY A 112 9.31 18.33 22.47
CA GLY A 112 9.23 18.85 23.84
C GLY A 112 8.38 17.99 24.79
N ASN A 113 7.75 16.92 24.30
CA ASN A 113 7.09 15.95 25.16
C ASN A 113 8.14 15.04 25.84
N PRO A 114 8.03 14.73 27.14
CA PRO A 114 9.00 13.88 27.85
C PRO A 114 9.16 12.46 27.28
N GLN A 115 8.10 11.94 26.65
CA GLN A 115 8.08 10.63 26.01
C GLN A 115 8.48 10.70 24.52
N SER A 116 8.86 11.89 24.02
CA SER A 116 9.23 12.08 22.63
C SER A 116 10.46 11.25 22.27
N LEU A 117 10.32 10.46 21.21
CA LEU A 117 11.38 9.66 20.61
C LEU A 117 12.04 10.39 19.44
N VAL A 118 11.59 11.60 19.12
CA VAL A 118 12.05 12.36 17.97
C VAL A 118 12.74 13.64 18.43
N GLN A 119 13.97 13.82 17.97
CA GLN A 119 14.82 14.97 18.32
C GLN A 119 14.86 16.05 17.21
N SER A 120 14.22 15.81 16.06
CA SER A 120 14.20 16.73 14.93
C SER A 120 12.79 17.24 14.62
N GLU A 121 12.70 18.43 14.04
CA GLU A 121 11.42 19.04 13.60
C GLU A 121 10.79 18.33 12.40
N ASN A 122 11.54 17.45 11.75
CA ASN A 122 11.17 16.79 10.49
C ASN A 122 10.52 15.43 10.73
N LEU A 123 9.33 15.44 11.34
CA LEU A 123 8.60 14.26 11.81
C LEU A 123 7.94 13.42 10.71
N SER A 124 7.83 13.93 9.50
CA SER A 124 7.07 13.26 8.44
C SER A 124 7.95 12.43 7.52
N GLY A 125 7.44 11.27 7.09
CA GLY A 125 8.03 10.48 6.00
C GLY A 125 8.24 11.30 4.71
N LEU A 126 7.57 12.44 4.58
CA LEU A 126 7.74 13.43 3.51
C LEU A 126 9.15 14.04 3.46
N MET A 127 9.81 14.16 4.62
CA MET A 127 11.15 14.75 4.78
C MET A 127 12.27 13.70 4.75
N MET A 128 11.92 12.43 4.54
CA MET A 128 12.92 11.38 4.37
C MET A 128 13.58 11.50 2.99
N TRP A 129 14.90 11.33 2.94
CA TRP A 129 15.69 11.43 1.72
C TRP A 129 15.15 10.53 0.59
N ASN A 130 14.68 9.33 0.94
CA ASN A 130 14.09 8.40 -0.03
C ASN A 130 12.81 8.94 -0.68
N HIS A 131 11.94 9.60 0.09
CA HIS A 131 10.74 10.22 -0.45
C HIS A 131 11.09 11.40 -1.36
N ASP A 132 12.05 12.25 -0.95
CA ASP A 132 12.51 13.37 -1.77
C ASP A 132 13.11 12.89 -3.09
N TYR A 133 13.96 11.85 -3.02
CA TYR A 133 14.55 11.21 -4.19
C TYR A 133 13.47 10.62 -5.12
N LEU A 134 12.52 9.85 -4.59
CA LEU A 134 11.43 9.26 -5.36
C LEU A 134 10.63 10.33 -6.09
N ILE A 135 10.17 11.37 -5.38
CA ILE A 135 9.30 12.38 -6.00
C ILE A 135 10.06 13.32 -6.92
N LYS A 136 11.19 13.89 -6.48
CA LYS A 136 11.90 14.91 -7.26
C LYS A 136 12.75 14.31 -8.37
N ILE A 137 13.45 13.21 -8.10
CA ILE A 137 14.38 12.64 -9.08
C ILE A 137 13.64 11.63 -9.95
N ILE A 138 13.07 10.58 -9.35
CA ILE A 138 12.44 9.52 -10.12
C ILE A 138 11.19 10.01 -10.83
N CYS A 139 10.17 10.49 -10.11
CA CYS A 139 8.89 10.85 -10.73
C CYS A 139 9.00 12.10 -11.63
N LYS A 140 9.56 13.21 -11.10
CA LYS A 140 9.56 14.50 -11.84
C LYS A 140 10.61 14.59 -12.95
N GLN A 141 11.84 14.14 -12.71
CA GLN A 141 12.92 14.34 -13.67
C GLN A 141 13.02 13.18 -14.67
N LYS A 142 12.90 11.93 -14.21
CA LYS A 142 13.10 10.76 -15.08
C LYS A 142 11.80 10.24 -15.70
N LEU A 143 10.77 10.03 -14.88
CA LEU A 143 9.56 9.33 -15.30
C LEU A 143 8.60 10.21 -16.12
N LEU A 144 8.38 11.47 -15.69
CA LEU A 144 7.47 12.38 -16.38
C LEU A 144 7.74 12.55 -17.90
N PRO A 145 8.99 12.75 -18.36
CA PRO A 145 9.28 12.81 -19.80
C PRO A 145 8.92 11.50 -20.53
N ILE A 146 9.22 10.36 -19.92
CA ILE A 146 8.99 9.02 -20.49
C ILE A 146 7.49 8.72 -20.63
N LEU A 147 6.69 9.06 -19.62
CA LEU A 147 5.24 8.80 -19.63
C LEU A 147 4.48 9.59 -20.69
N LYS A 148 5.06 10.68 -21.22
CA LYS A 148 4.46 11.43 -22.34
C LYS A 148 4.62 10.73 -23.69
N THR A 149 5.58 9.81 -23.78
CA THR A 149 5.95 9.10 -25.02
C THR A 149 5.99 7.60 -24.78
N LEU A 150 5.16 7.11 -23.86
CA LEU A 150 5.16 5.70 -23.49
C LEU A 150 4.69 4.85 -24.70
N PRO A 151 5.39 3.75 -25.03
CA PRO A 151 4.93 2.83 -26.06
C PRO A 151 3.53 2.29 -25.75
N SER A 152 2.65 2.19 -26.76
CA SER A 152 1.26 1.75 -26.58
C SER A 152 1.13 0.33 -26.00
N ILE A 153 2.15 -0.51 -26.17
CA ILE A 153 2.17 -1.85 -25.57
C ILE A 153 2.17 -1.83 -24.03
N LEU A 154 2.55 -0.70 -23.42
CA LEU A 154 2.59 -0.50 -21.96
C LEU A 154 1.42 0.32 -21.42
N GLU A 155 0.42 0.65 -22.25
CA GLU A 155 -0.70 1.50 -21.89
C GLU A 155 -1.50 0.92 -20.72
N LEU A 156 -1.79 -0.39 -20.75
CA LEU A 156 -2.54 -1.07 -19.70
C LEU A 156 -1.80 -1.05 -18.35
N GLU A 157 -0.50 -1.31 -18.37
CA GLU A 157 0.33 -1.32 -17.17
C GLU A 157 0.50 0.10 -16.60
N HIS A 158 0.56 1.11 -17.48
CA HIS A 158 0.56 2.51 -17.06
C HIS A 158 -0.75 2.94 -16.40
N GLU A 159 -1.89 2.55 -16.97
CA GLU A 159 -3.20 2.77 -16.33
C GLU A 159 -3.25 2.14 -14.94
N ASN A 160 -2.81 0.88 -14.82
CA ASN A 160 -2.77 0.16 -13.55
C ASN A 160 -1.86 0.84 -12.53
N PHE A 161 -0.69 1.30 -12.96
CA PHE A 161 0.25 2.04 -12.13
C PHE A 161 -0.33 3.36 -11.60
N VAL A 162 -0.97 4.17 -12.45
CA VAL A 162 -1.63 5.42 -12.04
C VAL A 162 -2.77 5.13 -11.06
N ARG A 163 -3.56 4.09 -11.33
CA ARG A 163 -4.65 3.66 -10.45
C ARG A 163 -4.13 3.19 -9.09
N ALA A 164 -3.04 2.44 -9.05
CA ALA A 164 -2.41 1.96 -7.82
C ALA A 164 -1.83 3.10 -6.97
N TYR A 165 -1.35 4.18 -7.60
CA TYR A 165 -0.97 5.38 -6.86
C TYR A 165 -2.17 5.96 -6.08
N LYS A 166 -3.33 6.09 -6.74
CA LYS A 166 -4.54 6.68 -6.15
C LYS A 166 -5.17 5.76 -5.09
N TRP A 167 -5.44 4.51 -5.47
CA TRP A 167 -6.20 3.56 -4.64
C TRP A 167 -5.33 2.71 -3.71
N GLY A 168 -4.02 2.67 -3.93
CA GLY A 168 -3.06 2.05 -3.03
C GLY A 168 -2.49 3.07 -2.05
N ILE A 169 -1.48 3.82 -2.48
CA ILE A 169 -0.70 4.70 -1.59
C ILE A 169 -1.54 5.89 -1.09
N SER A 170 -2.20 6.62 -2.00
CA SER A 170 -2.89 7.85 -1.62
C SER A 170 -4.09 7.58 -0.72
N ASP A 171 -4.93 6.60 -1.08
CA ASP A 171 -6.01 6.11 -0.23
C ASP A 171 -5.51 5.56 1.11
N GLY A 172 -4.46 4.74 1.10
CA GLY A 172 -3.83 4.23 2.33
C GLY A 172 -3.40 5.33 3.29
N HIS A 173 -2.83 6.42 2.77
CA HIS A 173 -2.42 7.56 3.60
C HIS A 173 -3.62 8.37 4.11
N LYS A 174 -4.60 8.64 3.23
CA LYS A 174 -5.80 9.40 3.62
C LYS A 174 -6.63 8.66 4.67
N SER A 175 -6.83 7.36 4.49
CA SER A 175 -7.60 6.52 5.41
C SER A 175 -7.01 6.55 6.82
N ILE A 176 -5.69 6.42 6.96
CA ILE A 176 -5.09 6.45 8.29
C ILE A 176 -5.14 7.85 8.94
N CYS A 177 -4.96 8.90 8.14
CA CYS A 177 -5.13 10.25 8.64
C CYS A 177 -6.57 10.51 9.08
N ALA A 178 -7.58 9.98 8.39
CA ALA A 178 -8.97 10.12 8.76
C ALA A 178 -9.29 9.42 10.10
N GLU A 179 -8.79 8.19 10.29
CA GLU A 179 -8.97 7.40 11.52
C GLU A 179 -8.50 8.14 12.78
N PHE A 180 -7.40 8.89 12.66
CA PHE A 180 -6.82 9.66 13.78
C PHE A 180 -7.28 11.11 13.84
N GLY A 181 -8.44 11.43 13.26
CA GLY A 181 -9.05 12.75 13.36
C GLY A 181 -8.36 13.81 12.50
N GLY A 182 -7.68 13.45 11.42
CA GLY A 182 -7.01 14.40 10.50
C GLY A 182 -7.93 15.39 9.80
N GLY A 183 -9.26 15.24 9.95
CA GLY A 183 -10.26 16.25 9.59
C GLY A 183 -10.44 17.36 10.64
N GLU A 184 -10.05 17.12 11.89
CA GLU A 184 -10.34 17.95 13.08
C GLU A 184 -9.05 18.44 13.78
N ILE A 185 -8.02 17.59 13.82
CA ILE A 185 -6.73 17.87 14.45
C ILE A 185 -5.75 18.32 13.36
N GLY A 186 -5.08 19.46 13.56
CA GLY A 186 -4.04 19.94 12.66
C GLY A 186 -2.88 18.94 12.49
N SER A 187 -2.20 19.01 11.35
CA SER A 187 -1.03 18.16 11.07
C SER A 187 0.07 18.38 12.13
N LEU A 188 0.85 17.33 12.45
CA LEU A 188 2.05 17.47 13.31
C LEU A 188 3.07 18.48 12.75
N ILE A 189 3.03 18.74 11.43
CA ILE A 189 3.89 19.74 10.76
C ILE A 189 3.29 21.15 10.83
N ALA A 190 1.97 21.26 10.94
CA ALA A 190 1.25 22.54 10.87
C ALA A 190 0.18 22.59 11.98
N ALA A 191 0.61 22.40 13.22
CA ALA A 191 -0.29 22.34 14.38
C ALA A 191 -1.11 23.63 14.58
N SER A 192 -0.67 24.75 14.00
CA SER A 192 -1.31 26.07 14.06
C SER A 192 -2.26 26.38 12.89
N GLU A 193 -2.30 25.56 11.84
CA GLU A 193 -3.21 25.76 10.71
C GLU A 193 -4.27 24.67 10.72
N SER A 194 -5.55 25.05 10.90
CA SER A 194 -6.69 24.14 10.78
C SER A 194 -6.99 23.77 9.31
N SER A 195 -5.95 23.62 8.48
CA SER A 195 -6.12 23.03 7.16
C SER A 195 -6.03 21.51 7.33
N ALA A 196 -7.21 20.87 7.39
CA ALA A 196 -7.39 19.42 7.57
C ALA A 196 -6.32 18.63 6.80
N ALA A 197 -5.58 17.75 7.48
CA ALA A 197 -4.49 16.96 6.91
C ALA A 197 -4.91 16.25 5.62
N ILE A 198 -6.17 15.79 5.57
CA ILE A 198 -6.80 15.17 4.40
C ILE A 198 -6.79 16.09 3.17
N LYS A 199 -7.15 17.39 3.32
CA LYS A 199 -7.15 18.36 2.20
C LYS A 199 -5.74 18.57 1.63
N THR A 200 -4.72 18.52 2.48
CA THR A 200 -3.32 18.59 2.03
C THR A 200 -2.92 17.32 1.28
N LEU A 201 -3.35 16.15 1.73
CA LEU A 201 -3.14 14.89 1.02
C LEU A 201 -3.85 14.86 -0.33
N GLU A 202 -5.08 15.39 -0.43
CA GLU A 202 -5.80 15.54 -1.70
C GLU A 202 -5.05 16.44 -2.69
N LYS A 203 -4.48 17.56 -2.22
CA LYS A 203 -3.63 18.43 -3.06
C LYS A 203 -2.40 17.68 -3.56
N PHE A 204 -1.75 16.89 -2.72
CA PHE A 204 -0.60 16.08 -3.13
C PHE A 204 -1.01 14.99 -4.11
N GLU A 205 -2.13 14.30 -3.89
CA GLU A 205 -2.67 13.33 -4.83
C GLU A 205 -2.87 13.96 -6.21
N HIS A 206 -3.62 15.06 -6.28
CA HIS A 206 -3.90 15.74 -7.54
C HIS A 206 -2.62 16.22 -8.24
N SER A 207 -1.66 16.78 -7.49
CA SER A 207 -0.38 17.19 -8.06
C SER A 207 0.45 16.02 -8.58
N ARG A 208 0.41 14.85 -7.92
CA ARG A 208 1.22 13.69 -8.30
C ARG A 208 0.57 12.90 -9.42
N VAL A 209 -0.76 12.79 -9.46
CA VAL A 209 -1.47 12.22 -10.61
C VAL A 209 -1.12 12.97 -11.90
N LYS A 210 -1.01 14.30 -11.88
CA LYS A 210 -0.54 15.07 -13.07
C LYS A 210 0.89 14.73 -13.52
N ILE A 211 1.72 14.20 -12.63
CA ILE A 211 3.08 13.74 -12.96
C ILE A 211 3.02 12.33 -13.55
N LEU A 212 2.20 11.46 -12.96
CA LEU A 212 2.08 10.05 -13.33
C LEU A 212 1.15 9.82 -14.53
N ASP A 213 0.24 10.73 -14.83
CA ASP A 213 -0.64 10.72 -15.99
C ASP A 213 -0.61 12.11 -16.64
N PRO A 214 0.49 12.46 -17.35
CA PRO A 214 0.65 13.79 -17.90
C PRO A 214 -0.35 14.11 -19.03
N MET A 215 -0.93 13.09 -19.65
CA MET A 215 -1.91 13.23 -20.74
C MET A 215 -3.36 13.18 -20.24
N GLY A 216 -3.60 12.80 -18.99
CA GLY A 216 -4.94 12.72 -18.41
C GLY A 216 -5.79 11.60 -19.03
N ILE A 217 -5.16 10.53 -19.49
CA ILE A 217 -5.82 9.44 -20.22
C ILE A 217 -6.50 8.47 -19.24
N VAL A 218 -5.94 8.30 -18.04
CA VAL A 218 -6.39 7.29 -17.09
C VAL A 218 -7.69 7.75 -16.41
N LYS A 219 -8.77 7.00 -16.65
CA LYS A 219 -10.08 7.27 -16.03
C LYS A 219 -10.09 6.85 -14.56
N ASP A 220 -10.86 7.60 -13.77
CA ASP A 220 -10.97 7.39 -12.33
C ASP A 220 -11.94 6.25 -11.99
N SER A 221 -11.50 5.01 -12.16
CA SER A 221 -12.24 3.82 -11.72
C SER A 221 -11.50 3.12 -10.58
N CYS A 222 -12.24 2.77 -9.51
CA CYS A 222 -11.70 1.96 -8.41
C CYS A 222 -11.51 0.51 -8.88
N PRO A 223 -10.29 -0.06 -8.80
CA PRO A 223 -10.01 -1.41 -9.29
C PRO A 223 -10.53 -2.50 -8.36
N LEU A 224 -10.83 -2.17 -7.10
CA LEU A 224 -11.39 -3.10 -6.12
C LEU A 224 -12.92 -3.25 -6.25
N ASN A 225 -13.53 -2.58 -7.23
CA ASN A 225 -14.95 -2.71 -7.58
C ASN A 225 -15.14 -3.66 -8.78
N LEU A 226 -14.31 -4.71 -8.87
CA LEU A 226 -14.56 -5.84 -9.74
C LEU A 226 -15.58 -6.74 -9.04
N ASP A 227 -16.86 -6.36 -9.12
CA ASP A 227 -18.05 -7.24 -9.11
C ASP A 227 -19.33 -6.40 -8.92
N SER A 228 -19.88 -5.86 -10.02
CA SER A 228 -21.35 -5.68 -10.14
C SER A 228 -21.83 -5.40 -11.59
N GLU A 229 -21.13 -5.84 -12.63
CA GLU A 229 -21.71 -5.93 -13.97
C GLU A 229 -21.81 -7.40 -14.37
N SER A 230 -22.61 -8.16 -13.61
CA SER A 230 -23.26 -9.33 -14.18
C SER A 230 -24.14 -8.86 -15.33
N LYS A 231 -23.73 -9.22 -16.54
CA LYS A 231 -24.49 -9.12 -17.79
C LYS A 231 -25.97 -9.39 -17.54
N ASP A 232 -26.79 -8.34 -17.66
CA ASP A 232 -28.23 -8.49 -17.81
C ASP A 232 -28.48 -8.88 -19.27
N PHE A 233 -28.26 -10.16 -19.59
CA PHE A 233 -28.68 -10.76 -20.84
C PHE A 233 -30.15 -11.13 -20.68
N SER A 234 -31.04 -10.13 -20.66
CA SER A 234 -32.47 -10.40 -20.81
C SER A 234 -32.71 -10.79 -22.26
N GLY A 235 -32.64 -12.10 -22.52
CA GLY A 235 -33.26 -12.71 -23.69
C GLY A 235 -34.74 -12.36 -23.69
N LYS A 236 -35.17 -11.60 -24.69
CA LYS A 236 -36.53 -11.73 -25.20
C LYS A 236 -36.42 -12.53 -26.49
N ASP A 237 -36.67 -13.82 -26.34
CA ASP A 237 -37.10 -14.67 -27.43
C ASP A 237 -38.29 -14.00 -28.12
N ALA A 238 -38.09 -13.62 -29.38
CA ALA A 238 -39.17 -13.40 -30.32
C ALA A 238 -39.17 -14.61 -31.25
N ILE A 239 -40.06 -15.56 -30.97
CA ILE A 239 -40.49 -16.57 -31.94
C ILE A 239 -42.01 -16.56 -31.98
N GLU A 240 -42.49 -16.78 -33.20
CA GLU A 240 -43.85 -17.00 -33.70
C GLU A 240 -44.60 -15.76 -34.18
N ASP A 241 -45.27 -15.78 -35.33
CA ASP A 241 -45.18 -16.60 -36.54
C ASP A 241 -46.07 -15.88 -37.58
N SER A 242 -45.89 -16.26 -38.83
CA SER A 242 -46.65 -15.93 -40.03
C SER A 242 -48.14 -15.54 -39.89
N SER A 243 -48.57 -14.54 -40.68
CA SER A 243 -49.70 -14.71 -41.62
C SER A 243 -49.99 -13.43 -42.45
N LEU A 244 -49.93 -13.61 -43.77
CA LEU A 244 -50.86 -13.10 -44.79
C LEU A 244 -50.90 -11.59 -45.14
N SER A 245 -50.75 -11.38 -46.46
CA SER A 245 -51.09 -10.24 -47.35
C SER A 245 -50.30 -8.94 -47.23
#